data_AF-A0A9W8QIP1-F1
#
_entry.id   AF-A0A9W8QIP1-F1
#
_cell.length_a   1.000
_cell.length_b   1.000
_cell.length_c   1.000
_cell.angle_alpha   90.00
_cell.angle_beta   90.00
_cell.angle_gamma   90.00
#
_symmetry.space_group_name_H-M   'P 1'
#
loop_
_entity.id
_entity.type
_entity.pdbx_description
1 polymer ?
#
loop_
_entity_poly.entity_id
_entity_poly.type
_entity_poly.pdbx_seq_one_letter_code
_entity_poly.pdbx_strand_id
1 'polypeptide(L)'
;MALQVFSASNATVLVALAAAAIALAFFRFIIYQNHFSPLSRVPAAHPLAKITSLWIQWHRWRGTEFDCITSAIAASGPYIRVGPNEVILNAIDAVQNVYGVGANNFDRHPSYDYFITQGTRNMFTSLGKDHRSKRRRISSIYSRSFLQTSPPRLPRSVRPGFLLLEAAVAGALASTLQWS
;
A
#
# COMPACT_ATOMS: atom_id res chain seq x y z
N MET A 1 -36.47 15.07 -47.62
CA MET A 1 -35.07 15.55 -47.51
C MET A 1 -34.88 16.60 -46.39
N ALA A 2 -35.77 17.59 -46.23
CA ALA A 2 -35.64 18.63 -45.19
C ALA A 2 -35.69 18.14 -43.73
N LEU A 3 -36.48 17.10 -43.40
CA LEU A 3 -36.59 16.57 -42.04
C LEU A 3 -35.32 15.86 -41.54
N GLN A 4 -34.48 15.33 -42.44
CA GLN A 4 -33.22 14.70 -42.03
C GLN A 4 -32.12 15.72 -41.72
N VAL A 5 -32.15 16.89 -42.37
CA VAL A 5 -31.19 17.97 -42.14
C VAL A 5 -31.42 18.62 -40.76
N PHE A 6 -32.67 18.78 -40.34
CA PHE A 6 -33.02 19.38 -39.03
C PHE A 6 -32.71 18.46 -37.83
N SER A 7 -32.79 17.14 -38.03
CA SER A 7 -32.37 16.16 -37.01
C SER A 7 -30.84 16.17 -36.82
N ALA A 8 -30.09 16.28 -37.92
CA ALA A 8 -28.63 16.34 -37.88
C ALA A 8 -28.11 17.62 -37.19
N SER A 9 -28.75 18.78 -37.38
CA SER A 9 -28.38 20.03 -36.69
C SER A 9 -28.64 19.99 -35.18
N ASN A 10 -29.71 19.32 -34.75
CA ASN A 10 -30.00 19.17 -33.33
C ASN A 10 -29.03 18.17 -32.67
N ALA A 11 -28.65 17.10 -33.39
CA ALA A 11 -27.67 16.13 -32.92
C ALA A 11 -26.28 16.75 -32.73
N THR A 12 -25.81 17.62 -33.64
CA THR A 12 -24.51 18.29 -33.50
C THR A 12 -24.51 19.29 -32.34
N VAL A 13 -25.62 20.00 -32.10
CA VAL A 13 -25.77 20.89 -30.94
C VAL A 13 -25.76 20.10 -29.63
N LEU A 14 -26.44 18.95 -29.56
CA LEU A 14 -26.42 18.07 -28.38
C LEU A 14 -25.02 17.50 -28.10
N VAL A 15 -24.28 17.10 -29.14
CA VAL A 15 -22.90 16.63 -29.01
C VAL A 15 -21.97 17.76 -28.53
N ALA A 16 -22.14 18.98 -29.05
CA ALA A 16 -21.37 20.14 -28.63
C ALA A 16 -21.67 20.54 -27.17
N LEU A 17 -22.94 20.51 -26.76
CA LEU A 17 -23.34 20.75 -25.37
C LEU A 17 -22.82 19.67 -24.42
N ALA A 18 -22.85 18.40 -24.83
CA ALA A 18 -22.26 17.30 -24.06
C ALA A 18 -20.74 17.47 -23.93
N ALA A 19 -20.04 17.82 -25.00
CA ALA A 19 -18.60 18.08 -24.98
C ALA A 19 -18.25 19.27 -24.08
N ALA A 20 -19.03 20.36 -24.14
CA ALA A 20 -18.86 21.52 -23.27
C ALA A 20 -19.13 21.19 -21.80
N ALA A 21 -20.16 20.40 -21.51
CA ALA A 21 -20.46 19.94 -20.15
C ALA A 21 -19.36 19.05 -19.59
N ILE A 22 -18.80 18.14 -20.39
CA ILE A 22 -17.66 17.30 -20.03
C ILE A 22 -16.44 18.18 -19.76
N ALA A 23 -16.12 19.14 -20.64
CA ALA A 23 -15.01 20.06 -20.44
C ALA A 23 -15.17 20.86 -19.14
N LEU A 24 -16.36 21.40 -18.87
CA LEU A 24 -16.65 22.13 -17.64
C LEU A 24 -16.49 21.24 -16.39
N ALA A 25 -16.98 19.99 -16.45
CA ALA A 25 -16.82 19.02 -15.36
C ALA A 25 -15.33 18.70 -15.11
N PHE A 26 -14.53 18.53 -16.16
CA PHE A 26 -13.08 18.34 -16.05
C PHE A 26 -12.39 19.56 -15.42
N PHE A 27 -12.72 20.78 -15.88
CA PHE A 27 -12.17 22.01 -15.31
C PHE A 27 -12.52 22.14 -13.82
N ARG A 28 -13.79 21.90 -13.47
CA ARG A 28 -14.25 21.92 -12.07
C ARG A 28 -13.52 20.86 -11.23
N PHE A 29 -13.30 19.66 -11.78
CA PHE A 29 -12.57 18.60 -11.09
C PHE A 29 -11.11 18.99 -10.82
N ILE A 30 -10.40 19.56 -11.80
CA ILE A 30 -9.01 20.01 -11.64
C ILE A 30 -8.91 21.11 -10.59
N ILE A 31 -9.80 22.10 -10.63
CA ILE A 31 -9.84 23.21 -9.65
C ILE A 31 -10.12 22.68 -8.25
N TYR A 32 -11.09 21.76 -8.12
CA TYR A 32 -11.42 21.13 -6.85
C TYR A 32 -10.22 20.36 -6.26
N GLN A 33 -9.53 19.57 -7.10
CA GLN A 33 -8.38 18.78 -6.65
C GLN A 33 -7.16 19.61 -6.25
N ASN A 34 -6.99 20.78 -6.88
CA ASN A 34 -5.86 21.66 -6.60
C ASN A 34 -6.11 22.59 -5.39
N HIS A 35 -7.34 23.08 -5.18
CA HIS A 35 -7.62 24.13 -4.18
C HIS A 35 -8.50 23.68 -3.02
N PHE A 36 -9.48 22.80 -3.24
CA PHE A 36 -10.48 22.44 -2.23
C PHE A 36 -10.24 21.06 -1.61
N SER A 37 -9.34 20.26 -2.19
CA SER A 37 -8.95 18.99 -1.59
C SER A 37 -8.14 19.23 -0.31
N PRO A 38 -8.44 18.53 0.80
CA PRO A 38 -7.63 18.59 2.02
C PRO A 38 -6.18 18.14 1.79
N LEU A 39 -5.92 17.40 0.70
CA LEU A 39 -4.60 16.96 0.27
C LEU A 39 -3.84 18.01 -0.56
N SER A 40 -4.40 19.20 -0.81
CA SER A 40 -3.74 20.28 -1.56
C SER A 40 -2.53 20.88 -0.83
N ARG A 41 -2.50 20.78 0.51
CA ARG A 41 -1.40 21.26 1.35
C ARG A 41 -0.16 20.37 1.28
N VAL A 42 -0.31 19.12 0.81
CA VAL A 42 0.78 18.17 0.69
C VAL A 42 1.50 18.39 -0.65
N PRO A 43 2.85 18.47 -0.68
CA PRO A 43 3.58 18.60 -1.92
C PRO A 43 3.34 17.35 -2.80
N ALA A 44 3.19 17.57 -4.10
CA ALA A 44 2.96 16.49 -5.06
C ALA A 44 4.28 16.06 -5.69
N ALA A 45 4.49 14.74 -5.84
CA ALA A 45 5.69 14.19 -6.49
C ALA A 45 5.83 14.69 -7.94
N HIS A 46 4.69 14.84 -8.61
CA HIS A 46 4.59 15.31 -9.98
C HIS A 46 3.29 16.11 -10.15
N PRO A 47 3.23 17.14 -11.01
CA PRO A 47 1.98 17.90 -11.24
C PRO A 47 0.79 17.01 -11.63
N LEU A 48 1.07 15.92 -12.37
CA LEU A 48 0.06 14.93 -12.74
C LEU A 48 -0.53 14.18 -11.54
N ALA A 49 0.22 13.99 -10.45
CA ALA A 49 -0.25 13.30 -9.25
C ALA A 49 -1.43 14.00 -8.57
N LYS A 50 -1.63 15.31 -8.81
CA LYS A 50 -2.80 16.04 -8.30
C LYS A 50 -4.09 15.71 -9.05
N ILE A 51 -3.97 15.37 -10.34
CA ILE A 51 -5.10 15.20 -11.26
C ILE A 51 -5.40 13.72 -11.47
N THR A 52 -4.38 12.89 -11.61
CA THR A 52 -4.48 11.48 -11.98
C THR A 52 -3.41 10.61 -11.32
N SER A 53 -3.75 9.35 -11.00
CA SER A 53 -2.78 8.33 -10.55
C SER A 53 -1.98 7.73 -11.72
N LEU A 54 -2.08 8.27 -12.94
CA LEU A 54 -1.41 7.71 -14.11
C LEU A 54 0.12 7.73 -13.98
N TRP A 55 0.67 8.77 -13.36
CA TRP A 55 2.11 8.89 -13.14
C TRP A 55 2.67 7.71 -12.33
N ILE A 56 2.03 7.37 -11.21
CA ILE A 56 2.46 6.24 -10.39
C ILE A 56 2.20 4.89 -11.06
N GLN A 57 1.08 4.76 -11.79
CA GLN A 57 0.77 3.54 -12.54
C GLN A 57 1.82 3.26 -13.63
N TRP A 58 2.31 4.30 -14.30
CA TRP A 58 3.39 4.16 -15.27
C TRP A 58 4.70 3.69 -14.64
N HIS A 59 5.08 4.27 -13.49
CA HIS A 59 6.27 3.83 -12.74
C HIS A 59 6.12 2.40 -12.18
N ARG A 60 4.92 2.03 -11.73
CA ARG A 60 4.56 0.64 -11.34
C ARG A 60 4.75 -0.34 -12.48
N TRP A 61 4.24 0.00 -13.66
CA TRP A 61 4.37 -0.84 -14.85
C TRP A 61 5.83 -1.01 -15.29
N ARG A 62 6.66 0.02 -15.12
CA ARG A 62 8.11 -0.05 -15.40
C ARG A 62 8.96 -0.65 -14.27
N GLY A 63 8.38 -0.91 -13.09
CA GLY A 63 9.12 -1.36 -11.92
C GLY A 63 10.05 -0.32 -11.29
N THR A 64 9.91 0.97 -11.63
CA THR A 64 10.74 2.07 -11.11
C THR A 64 10.05 2.89 -10.03
N GLU A 65 8.97 2.35 -9.44
CA GLU A 65 8.18 3.01 -8.39
C GLU A 65 9.04 3.41 -7.19
N PHE A 66 9.88 2.52 -6.69
CA PHE A 66 10.66 2.76 -5.48
C PHE A 66 11.69 3.89 -5.64
N ASP A 67 12.45 3.90 -6.73
CA ASP A 67 13.46 4.92 -7.01
C ASP A 67 12.83 6.31 -7.19
N CYS A 68 11.69 6.34 -7.89
CA CYS A 68 10.95 7.56 -8.14
C CYS A 68 10.35 8.15 -6.85
N ILE A 69 9.77 7.30 -6.00
CA ILE A 69 9.26 7.73 -4.69
C ILE A 69 10.41 8.21 -3.79
N THR A 70 11.51 7.48 -3.74
CA THR A 70 12.65 7.81 -2.87
C THR A 70 13.27 9.15 -3.25
N SER A 71 13.47 9.39 -4.55
CA SER A 71 13.96 10.68 -5.06
C SER A 71 12.96 11.81 -4.80
N ALA A 72 11.66 11.57 -4.96
CA ALA A 72 10.63 12.55 -4.63
C ALA A 72 10.66 12.91 -3.14
N ILE A 73 10.76 11.91 -2.25
CA ILE A 73 10.84 12.09 -0.78
C ILE A 73 12.07 12.90 -0.40
N ALA A 74 13.22 12.62 -1.02
CA ALA A 74 14.43 13.40 -0.80
C ALA A 74 14.27 14.87 -1.21
N ALA A 75 13.50 15.16 -2.26
CA ALA A 75 13.31 16.52 -2.77
C ALA A 75 12.20 17.32 -2.06
N SER A 76 11.06 16.69 -1.75
CA SER A 76 9.84 17.36 -1.27
C SER A 76 9.54 17.14 0.22
N GLY A 77 10.30 16.27 0.88
CA GLY A 77 10.15 15.95 2.29
C GLY A 77 9.34 14.66 2.55
N PRO A 78 9.03 14.38 3.83
CA PRO A 78 8.52 13.08 4.26
C PRO A 78 7.06 12.80 3.87
N TYR A 79 6.34 13.77 3.31
CA TYR A 79 4.93 13.65 2.95
C TYR A 79 4.73 14.01 1.50
N ILE A 80 4.29 13.05 0.68
CA ILE A 80 4.19 13.26 -0.76
C ILE A 80 2.89 12.72 -1.32
N ARG A 81 2.20 13.56 -2.09
CA ARG A 81 1.03 13.18 -2.85
C ARG A 81 1.44 12.53 -4.17
N VAL A 82 0.94 11.32 -4.40
CA VAL A 82 1.27 10.47 -5.56
C VAL A 82 0.07 10.22 -6.46
N GLY A 83 -1.13 10.36 -5.91
CA GLY A 83 -2.38 10.38 -6.68
C GLY A 83 -3.40 11.36 -6.07
N PRO A 84 -4.57 11.53 -6.72
CA PRO A 84 -5.59 12.44 -6.23
C PRO A 84 -6.05 12.10 -4.81
N ASN A 85 -6.10 10.81 -4.46
CA ASN A 85 -6.49 10.32 -3.13
C ASN A 85 -5.41 9.44 -2.48
N GLU A 86 -4.16 9.51 -2.96
CA GLU A 86 -3.06 8.66 -2.51
C GLU A 86 -1.87 9.51 -2.05
N VAL A 87 -1.40 9.25 -0.83
CA VAL A 87 -0.28 9.95 -0.20
C VAL A 87 0.69 8.92 0.36
N ILE A 88 1.97 9.17 0.13
CA ILE A 88 3.08 8.43 0.69
C ILE A 88 3.61 9.18 1.91
N LEU A 89 3.84 8.43 2.99
CA LEU A 89 4.24 8.94 4.28
C LEU A 89 5.56 8.25 4.68
N ASN A 90 6.58 9.04 4.96
CA ASN A 90 7.87 8.60 5.46
C ASN A 90 8.21 9.33 6.77
N ALA A 91 7.34 9.19 7.77
CA ALA A 91 7.51 9.76 9.10
C ALA A 91 6.95 8.81 10.15
N ILE A 92 7.66 8.64 11.27
CA ILE A 92 7.30 7.70 12.34
C ILE A 92 5.92 8.02 12.91
N ASP A 93 5.64 9.30 13.18
CA ASP A 93 4.37 9.76 13.72
C ASP A 93 3.19 9.43 12.79
N ALA A 94 3.43 9.54 11.48
CA ALA A 94 2.42 9.26 10.47
C ALA A 94 2.14 7.75 10.35
N VAL A 95 3.18 6.91 10.45
CA VAL A 95 3.03 5.45 10.50
C VAL A 95 2.23 5.03 11.72
N GLN A 96 2.49 5.63 12.90
CA GLN A 96 1.72 5.35 14.11
C GLN A 96 0.26 5.79 13.98
N ASN A 97 -0.02 6.90 13.30
CA ASN A 97 -1.39 7.36 13.07
C ASN A 97 -2.14 6.45 12.08
N VAL A 98 -1.49 5.96 11.03
CA VAL A 98 -2.13 5.10 10.01
C VAL A 98 -2.32 3.67 10.49
N TYR A 99 -1.30 3.10 11.15
CA TYR A 99 -1.30 1.72 11.66
C TYR A 99 -1.64 1.61 13.15
N GLY A 100 -2.08 2.71 13.76
CA GLY A 100 -2.31 2.83 15.20
C GLY A 100 -3.40 1.90 15.73
N VAL A 101 -3.34 1.62 17.03
CA VAL A 101 -4.35 0.83 17.73
C VAL A 101 -5.46 1.76 18.20
N GLY A 102 -6.65 1.71 17.59
CA GLY A 102 -7.78 2.55 18.01
C GLY A 102 -8.90 2.68 16.97
N ALA A 103 -9.75 3.71 17.16
CA ALA A 103 -10.87 4.04 16.27
C ALA A 103 -10.43 4.65 14.92
N ASN A 104 -9.20 5.19 14.85
CA ASN A 104 -8.64 5.83 13.66
C ASN A 104 -7.84 4.88 12.77
N ASN A 105 -8.07 3.57 12.88
CA ASN A 105 -7.31 2.60 12.10
C ASN A 105 -7.80 2.60 10.65
N PHE A 106 -6.92 2.92 9.71
CA PHE A 106 -7.27 2.89 8.29
C PHE A 106 -7.41 1.46 7.82
N ASP A 107 -8.52 1.16 7.13
CA ASP A 107 -8.68 -0.13 6.47
C ASP A 107 -7.74 -0.25 5.27
N ARG A 108 -7.44 -1.50 4.89
CA ARG A 108 -6.62 -1.76 3.70
C ARG A 108 -7.35 -1.27 2.45
N HIS A 109 -6.58 -0.83 1.47
CA HIS A 109 -7.12 -0.39 0.19
C HIS A 109 -7.82 -1.58 -0.54
N PRO A 110 -8.93 -1.35 -1.28
CA PRO A 110 -9.62 -2.40 -2.04
C PRO A 110 -8.75 -3.14 -3.07
N SER A 111 -7.59 -2.60 -3.46
CA SER A 111 -6.61 -3.31 -4.30
C SER A 111 -6.11 -4.62 -3.68
N TYR A 112 -6.30 -4.85 -2.38
CA TYR A 112 -6.00 -6.15 -1.78
C TYR A 112 -6.88 -7.28 -2.32
N ASP A 113 -7.98 -6.96 -3.01
CA ASP A 113 -8.84 -7.94 -3.66
C ASP A 113 -8.13 -8.69 -4.79
N TYR A 114 -7.08 -8.10 -5.40
CA TYR A 114 -6.24 -8.79 -6.38
C TYR A 114 -5.54 -10.03 -5.82
N PHE A 115 -5.36 -10.11 -4.50
CA PHE A 115 -4.69 -11.24 -3.84
C PHE A 115 -5.70 -12.27 -3.27
N ILE A 116 -6.98 -12.17 -3.62
CA ILE A 116 -7.98 -13.17 -3.22
C ILE A 116 -7.64 -14.50 -3.87
N THR A 117 -7.52 -15.53 -3.04
CA THR A 117 -7.21 -16.90 -3.47
C THR A 117 -8.46 -17.75 -3.32
N GLN A 118 -8.80 -18.54 -4.34
CA GLN A 118 -9.92 -19.51 -4.29
C GLN A 118 -11.28 -18.87 -3.92
N GLY A 119 -11.54 -17.64 -4.37
CA GLY A 119 -12.81 -16.95 -4.12
C GLY A 119 -13.06 -16.56 -2.65
N THR A 120 -12.11 -16.79 -1.75
CA THR A 120 -12.26 -16.53 -0.31
C THR A 120 -11.22 -15.53 0.18
N ARG A 121 -11.66 -14.51 0.93
CA ARG A 121 -10.75 -13.54 1.57
C ARG A 121 -9.95 -14.21 2.67
N ASN A 122 -8.63 -14.24 2.57
CA ASN A 122 -7.73 -14.71 3.62
C ASN A 122 -7.54 -13.62 4.72
N MET A 123 -6.66 -13.84 5.69
CA MET A 123 -6.39 -12.84 6.74
C MET A 123 -5.70 -11.58 6.18
N PHE A 124 -4.95 -11.71 5.09
CA PHE A 124 -4.23 -10.61 4.44
C PHE A 124 -5.16 -9.72 3.60
N THR A 125 -6.15 -10.32 2.92
CA THR A 125 -7.14 -9.63 2.06
C THR A 125 -8.44 -9.31 2.77
N SER A 126 -8.58 -9.68 4.05
CA SER A 126 -9.72 -9.26 4.87
C SER A 126 -9.68 -7.76 5.17
N LEU A 127 -10.85 -7.14 5.05
CA LEU A 127 -11.10 -5.73 5.34
C LEU A 127 -11.91 -5.61 6.65
N GLY A 128 -11.71 -4.54 7.41
CA GLY A 128 -12.51 -4.19 8.57
C GLY A 128 -12.63 -5.28 9.64
N LYS A 129 -13.88 -5.57 10.03
CA LYS A 129 -14.23 -6.45 11.16
C LYS A 129 -13.78 -7.90 10.97
N ASP A 130 -13.77 -8.39 9.73
CA ASP A 130 -13.34 -9.75 9.40
C ASP A 130 -11.87 -9.98 9.72
N HIS A 131 -11.04 -8.96 9.53
CA HIS A 131 -9.62 -9.02 9.84
C HIS A 131 -9.38 -9.27 11.33
N ARG A 132 -10.14 -8.58 12.20
CA ARG A 132 -10.06 -8.76 13.65
C ARG A 132 -10.42 -10.19 14.07
N SER A 133 -11.49 -10.74 13.49
CA SER A 133 -11.94 -12.11 13.77
C SER A 133 -10.90 -13.15 13.32
N LYS A 134 -10.39 -13.02 12.08
CA LYS A 134 -9.35 -13.90 11.51
C LYS A 134 -8.04 -13.83 12.30
N ARG A 135 -7.59 -12.62 12.64
CA ARG A 135 -6.38 -12.38 13.46
C ARG A 135 -6.51 -13.04 14.83
N ARG A 136 -7.66 -12.92 15.50
CA ARG A 136 -7.90 -13.54 16.82
C ARG A 136 -7.78 -15.06 16.80
N ARG A 137 -8.17 -15.72 15.71
CA ARG A 137 -8.05 -17.19 15.58
C ARG A 137 -6.59 -17.67 15.50
N ILE A 138 -5.71 -16.86 14.89
CA ILE A 138 -4.31 -17.27 14.62
C ILE A 138 -3.35 -16.69 15.68
N SER A 139 -3.73 -15.61 16.37
CA SER A 139 -2.85 -14.93 17.33
C SER A 139 -2.35 -15.81 18.48
N SER A 140 -3.08 -16.87 18.84
CA SER A 140 -2.65 -17.82 19.89
C SER A 140 -1.40 -18.59 19.50
N ILE A 141 -1.23 -18.92 18.21
CA ILE A 141 -0.07 -19.67 17.68
C ILE A 141 1.21 -18.82 17.77
N TYR A 142 1.08 -17.50 17.64
CA TYR A 142 2.20 -16.56 17.76
C TYR A 142 2.40 -16.04 19.20
N SER A 143 1.69 -16.59 20.18
CA SER A 143 1.86 -16.18 21.57
C SER A 143 3.19 -16.70 22.12
N ARG A 144 3.81 -15.91 23.02
CA ARG A 144 5.10 -16.28 23.65
C ARG A 144 5.03 -17.65 24.33
N SER A 145 3.95 -17.94 25.04
CA SER A 145 3.73 -19.24 25.71
C SER A 145 3.68 -20.40 24.73
N PHE A 146 2.98 -20.24 23.59
CA PHE A 146 2.92 -21.26 22.56
C PHE A 146 4.30 -21.49 21.92
N LEU A 147 5.02 -20.42 21.59
CA LEU A 147 6.36 -20.52 20.98
C LEU A 147 7.38 -21.18 21.93
N GLN A 148 7.36 -20.83 23.21
CA GLN A 148 8.25 -21.40 24.23
C GLN A 148 7.96 -22.88 24.52
N THR A 149 6.69 -23.30 24.41
CA THR A 149 6.28 -24.69 24.63
C THR A 149 6.47 -25.56 23.39
N SER A 150 6.50 -24.94 22.20
CA SER A 150 6.68 -25.67 20.95
C SER A 150 8.10 -26.25 20.86
N PRO A 151 8.26 -27.53 20.45
CA PRO A 151 9.59 -28.10 20.26
C PRO A 151 10.34 -27.29 19.18
N PRO A 152 11.64 -26.97 19.37
CA PRO A 152 12.43 -26.30 18.34
C PRO A 152 12.56 -27.20 17.11
N ARG A 153 11.65 -27.01 16.16
CA ARG A 153 11.73 -27.63 14.83
C ARG A 153 12.55 -26.72 13.94
N LEU A 154 13.87 -26.75 14.16
CA LEU A 154 14.80 -26.23 13.16
C LEU A 154 14.57 -27.00 11.84
N PRO A 155 14.51 -26.30 10.71
CA PRO A 155 14.46 -26.94 9.40
C PRO A 155 15.60 -27.95 9.27
N ARG A 156 15.35 -29.10 8.64
CA ARG A 156 16.39 -30.13 8.43
C ARG A 156 17.65 -29.58 7.74
N SER A 157 17.53 -28.51 6.95
CA SER A 157 18.66 -27.83 6.32
C SER A 157 19.53 -27.03 7.29
N VAL A 158 18.96 -26.53 8.38
CA VAL A 158 19.66 -25.66 9.35
C VAL A 158 20.15 -26.46 10.57
N ARG A 159 19.53 -27.61 10.85
CA ARG A 159 19.91 -28.52 11.94
C ARG A 159 21.40 -28.90 11.95
N PRO A 160 22.03 -29.29 10.83
CA PRO A 160 23.44 -29.66 10.83
C PRO A 160 24.32 -28.47 11.22
N GLY A 161 24.09 -27.29 10.64
CA GLY A 161 24.87 -26.09 10.95
C GLY A 161 24.73 -25.65 12.41
N PHE A 162 23.52 -25.72 12.97
CA PHE A 162 23.28 -25.38 14.38
C PHE A 162 23.95 -26.39 15.34
N LEU A 163 23.86 -27.69 15.07
CA LEU A 163 24.50 -28.73 15.89
C LEU A 163 26.03 -28.66 15.81
N LEU A 164 26.57 -28.31 14.64
CA LEU A 164 28.02 -28.11 14.47
C LEU A 164 28.50 -26.87 15.23
N LEU A 165 27.71 -25.80 15.27
CA LEU A 165 28.04 -24.60 16.04
C LEU A 165 28.04 -24.91 17.55
N GLU A 166 27.03 -25.63 18.07
CA GLU A 166 27.00 -26.01 19.48
C GLU A 166 28.13 -26.97 19.85
N ALA A 167 28.43 -27.96 19.00
CA ALA A 167 29.56 -28.87 19.21
C ALA A 167 30.91 -28.12 19.19
N ALA A 168 31.07 -27.14 18.29
CA ALA A 168 32.28 -26.32 18.23
C ALA A 168 32.43 -25.42 19.47
N VAL A 169 31.34 -24.81 19.93
CA VAL A 169 31.35 -23.98 21.16
C VAL A 169 31.62 -24.85 22.40
N ALA A 170 31.01 -26.03 22.51
CA ALA A 170 31.27 -26.97 23.59
C ALA A 170 32.73 -27.47 23.58
N GLY A 171 33.30 -27.73 22.41
CA GLY A 171 34.72 -28.10 22.26
C GLY A 171 35.68 -26.97 22.66
N ALA A 172 35.37 -25.72 22.32
CA ALA A 172 36.16 -24.56 22.69
C ALA A 172 36.11 -24.24 24.21
N LEU A 173 34.97 -24.52 24.85
CA LEU A 173 34.81 -24.38 26.31
C LEU A 173 35.51 -25.52 27.07
N ALA A 174 35.53 -26.74 26.51
CA ALA A 174 36.24 -27.86 27.10
C ALA A 174 37.77 -27.68 27.05
N SER A 175 38.31 -27.08 25.98
CA SER A 175 39.75 -26.83 25.84
C SER A 175 40.26 -25.70 26.73
N THR A 176 39.40 -24.75 27.11
CA THR A 176 39.76 -23.65 28.02
C THR A 176 39.75 -24.06 29.50
N LEU A 177 39.02 -25.11 29.87
CA LEU A 177 38.97 -25.67 31.23
C LEU A 177 40.13 -26.62 31.57
N GLN A 178 40.90 -27.09 30.58
CA GLN A 178 42.06 -27.98 30.79
C GLN A 178 43.36 -27.24 31.15
N TRP A 179 43.36 -25.91 31.13
CA TRP A 179 44.52 -25.06 31.45
C TRP A 179 44.34 -24.22 32.73
N SER A 180 43.49 -24.67 33.66
CA SER A 180 43.33 -24.13 35.02
C SER A 180 43.52 -25.23 36.06
#